data_AF-A0A7R9W835-F1
#
_entry.id   AF-A0A7R9W835-F1
#
_cell.length_a   1.000
_cell.length_b   1.000
_cell.length_c   1.000
_cell.angle_alpha   90.00
_cell.angle_beta   90.00
_cell.angle_gamma   90.00
#
_symmetry.space_group_name_H-M   'P 1'
#
loop_
_entity.id
_entity.type
_entity.pdbx_description
1 polymer ?
#
loop_
_entity_poly.entity_id
_entity_poly.type
_entity_poly.pdbx_seq_one_letter_code
_entity_poly.pdbx_strand_id
1 'polypeptide(L)'
;LSFEDGACSYRGGPNEDVAVTLNVEGLRRLHESTGRFVYAISGLQAEVGPCAPGTTSRWVPVASGNGTADVSMCGDGDSIEGFTPDGTALHPDTVAALAGLLSAADGDNRHMRDVIFPSEGNGNSCHDSDLGAVGMTIRVVNDAAANAAECWRHVHPDHLSVYDFTYWSRPDAHPGNA
;
A
#
# COMPACT_ATOMS: atom_id res chain seq x y z
N LEU A 1 -14.06 11.05 8.38
CA LEU A 1 -14.03 11.51 6.97
C LEU A 1 -15.10 12.57 6.83
N SER A 2 -14.76 13.79 6.39
CA SER A 2 -15.77 14.82 6.15
C SER A 2 -16.48 14.51 4.84
N PHE A 3 -17.80 14.36 4.89
CA PHE A 3 -18.66 14.14 3.72
C PHE A 3 -19.25 15.45 3.19
N GLU A 4 -18.70 16.60 3.59
CA GLU A 4 -19.20 17.89 3.13
C GLU A 4 -18.71 18.19 1.69
N ASP A 5 -19.62 18.65 0.83
CA ASP A 5 -19.40 19.02 -0.58
C ASP A 5 -18.26 20.04 -0.82
N GLY A 6 -17.71 20.63 0.24
CA GLY A 6 -16.61 21.60 0.23
C GLY A 6 -15.27 21.08 0.74
N ALA A 7 -15.16 19.82 1.18
CA ALA A 7 -13.97 19.33 1.88
C ALA A 7 -12.67 19.41 1.04
N CYS A 8 -12.81 19.36 -0.29
CA CYS A 8 -11.72 19.51 -1.26
C CYS A 8 -11.92 20.68 -2.24
N SER A 9 -12.91 21.57 -2.03
CA SER A 9 -13.17 22.67 -2.97
C SER A 9 -13.10 24.03 -2.29
N TYR A 10 -12.11 24.83 -2.68
CA TYR A 10 -12.10 26.25 -2.38
C TYR A 10 -13.11 26.94 -3.31
N ARG A 11 -14.14 27.58 -2.74
CA ARG A 11 -15.09 28.39 -3.50
C ARG A 11 -14.40 29.68 -3.99
N GLY A 12 -13.63 29.61 -5.08
CA GLY A 12 -13.08 30.83 -5.69
C GLY A 12 -12.00 30.72 -6.77
N GLY A 13 -11.56 29.53 -7.18
CA GLY A 13 -10.55 29.38 -8.24
C GLY A 13 -10.63 28.02 -8.94
N PRO A 14 -9.92 27.81 -10.06
CA PRO A 14 -9.72 26.45 -10.56
C PRO A 14 -9.12 25.64 -9.40
N ASN A 15 -9.76 24.53 -9.03
CA ASN A 15 -9.20 23.59 -8.07
C ASN A 15 -7.98 22.95 -8.75
N GLU A 16 -6.86 23.64 -8.69
CA GLU A 16 -5.58 23.07 -9.08
C GLU A 16 -5.19 22.15 -7.93
N ASP A 17 -5.27 20.85 -8.18
CA ASP A 17 -4.79 19.86 -7.23
C ASP A 17 -3.30 20.11 -6.99
N VAL A 18 -2.98 20.61 -5.79
CA VAL A 18 -1.61 20.88 -5.41
C VAL A 18 -0.99 19.58 -4.90
N ALA A 19 -0.12 18.99 -5.70
CA ALA A 19 0.70 17.88 -5.27
C ALA A 19 1.70 18.36 -4.20
N VAL A 20 1.52 17.88 -2.96
CA VAL A 20 2.48 18.11 -1.87
C VAL A 20 3.30 16.84 -1.67
N THR A 21 4.62 16.95 -1.77
CA THR A 21 5.50 15.83 -1.43
C THR A 21 5.34 15.50 0.06
N LEU A 22 5.01 14.24 0.36
CA LEU A 22 4.85 13.75 1.73
C LEU A 22 6.21 13.57 2.41
N ASN A 23 6.80 14.68 2.84
CA ASN A 23 8.02 14.72 3.64
C ASN A 23 7.87 15.74 4.78
N VAL A 24 8.80 15.74 5.74
CA VAL A 24 8.73 16.60 6.94
C VAL A 24 8.57 18.08 6.57
N GLU A 25 9.26 18.54 5.53
CA GLU A 25 9.19 19.94 5.09
C GLU A 25 7.82 20.28 4.48
N GLY A 26 7.29 19.43 3.60
CA GLY A 26 5.97 19.59 2.99
C GLY A 26 4.86 19.57 4.03
N LEU A 27 4.94 18.63 4.99
CA LEU A 27 3.97 18.55 6.09
C LEU A 27 4.04 19.77 7.01
N ARG A 28 5.24 20.25 7.32
CA ARG A 28 5.42 21.47 8.11
C ARG A 28 4.85 22.70 7.40
N ARG A 29 5.12 22.86 6.11
CA ARG A 29 4.57 23.97 5.30
C ARG A 29 3.04 23.89 5.21
N LEU A 30 2.48 22.69 5.06
CA LEU A 30 1.03 22.48 5.08
C LEU A 30 0.45 22.94 6.43
N HIS A 31 1.07 22.56 7.54
CA HIS A 31 0.63 23.00 8.87
C HIS A 31 0.74 24.51 9.06
N GLU A 32 1.89 25.11 8.72
CA GLU A 32 2.13 26.55 8.87
C GLU A 32 1.14 27.39 8.03
N SER A 33 0.70 26.89 6.88
CA SER A 33 -0.22 27.60 5.99
C SER A 33 -1.70 27.38 6.30
N THR A 34 -2.08 26.18 6.77
CA THR A 34 -3.50 25.81 6.95
C THR A 34 -3.92 25.62 8.41
N GLY A 35 -2.96 25.53 9.32
CA GLY A 35 -3.17 25.13 10.72
C GLY A 35 -3.57 23.66 10.88
N ARG A 36 -3.59 22.86 9.81
CA ARG A 36 -4.03 21.46 9.83
C ARG A 36 -2.93 20.57 10.38
N PHE A 37 -3.33 19.55 11.15
CA PHE A 37 -2.46 18.47 11.57
C PHE A 37 -2.76 17.25 10.71
N VAL A 38 -1.73 16.64 10.15
CA VAL A 38 -1.86 15.42 9.35
C VAL A 38 -0.90 14.36 9.85
N TYR A 39 -1.34 13.11 9.83
CA TYR A 39 -0.53 11.95 10.21
C TYR A 39 -0.61 10.91 9.10
N ALA A 40 0.52 10.25 8.87
CA ALA A 40 0.57 9.04 8.06
C ALA A 40 0.70 7.84 9.01
N ILE A 41 -0.07 6.79 8.74
CA ILE A 41 0.05 5.56 9.50
C ILE A 41 1.21 4.74 8.93
N SER A 42 2.06 4.18 9.79
CA SER A 42 3.16 3.32 9.36
C SER A 42 3.33 2.14 10.33
N GLY A 43 3.83 1.03 9.82
CA GLY A 43 4.14 -0.16 10.62
C GLY A 43 2.95 -1.04 11.01
N LEU A 44 1.74 -0.79 10.50
CA LEU A 44 0.62 -1.71 10.70
C LEU A 44 0.82 -3.02 9.94
N GLN A 45 0.48 -4.13 10.61
CA GLN A 45 0.50 -5.47 10.03
C GLN A 45 -0.77 -5.71 9.21
N ALA A 46 -0.66 -6.52 8.16
CA ALA A 46 -1.84 -6.94 7.41
C ALA A 46 -2.71 -7.88 8.27
N GLU A 47 -4.02 -7.61 8.30
CA GLU A 47 -4.99 -8.38 9.11
C GLU A 47 -5.86 -9.31 8.25
N VAL A 48 -6.02 -9.00 6.97
CA VAL A 48 -6.88 -9.71 6.02
C VAL A 48 -6.05 -10.05 4.80
N GLY A 49 -6.17 -11.29 4.28
CA GLY A 49 -5.45 -11.74 3.10
C GLY A 49 -5.89 -11.02 1.81
N PRO A 50 -5.03 -10.96 0.78
CA PRO A 50 -5.28 -10.20 -0.45
C PRO A 50 -6.20 -10.91 -1.45
N CYS A 51 -6.61 -12.14 -1.15
CA CYS A 51 -7.31 -13.04 -2.08
C CYS A 51 -8.84 -12.98 -1.99
N ALA A 52 -9.40 -12.03 -1.23
CA ALA A 52 -10.84 -11.90 -1.08
C ALA A 52 -11.46 -11.23 -2.33
N PRO A 53 -12.48 -11.82 -2.98
CA PRO A 53 -13.08 -11.26 -4.18
C PRO A 53 -13.59 -9.82 -4.00
N GLY A 54 -13.23 -8.94 -4.94
CA GLY A 54 -13.66 -7.54 -4.96
C GLY A 54 -13.02 -6.65 -3.90
N THR A 55 -12.04 -7.14 -3.13
CA THR A 55 -11.34 -6.33 -2.13
C THR A 55 -10.08 -5.68 -2.70
N THR A 56 -9.63 -4.62 -2.05
CA THR A 56 -8.35 -3.98 -2.35
C THR A 56 -7.33 -4.37 -1.29
N SER A 57 -6.14 -4.76 -1.74
CA SER A 57 -4.98 -5.06 -0.91
C SER A 57 -3.88 -4.05 -1.16
N ARG A 58 -3.06 -3.74 -0.15
CA ARG A 58 -1.98 -2.76 -0.25
C ARG A 58 -0.62 -3.43 -0.19
N TRP A 59 0.27 -3.01 -1.07
CA TRP A 59 1.59 -3.59 -1.26
C TRP A 59 2.67 -2.52 -1.27
N VAL A 60 3.81 -2.80 -0.63
CA VAL A 60 4.97 -1.90 -0.65
C VAL A 60 6.19 -2.64 -1.17
N PRO A 61 7.11 -1.97 -1.89
CA PRO A 61 8.34 -2.60 -2.31
C PRO A 61 9.17 -2.93 -1.05
N VAL A 62 9.71 -4.14 -1.00
CA VAL A 62 10.70 -4.52 -0.02
C VAL A 62 12.00 -3.89 -0.46
N ALA A 63 12.37 -2.77 0.16
CA ALA A 63 13.65 -2.11 -0.09
C ALA A 63 14.73 -2.64 0.86
N SER A 64 15.93 -2.88 0.34
CA SER A 64 17.14 -2.98 1.15
C SER A 64 17.47 -1.60 1.72
N GLY A 65 18.21 -1.54 2.82
CA GLY A 65 18.54 -0.29 3.52
C GLY A 65 19.29 0.78 2.69
N ASN A 66 19.63 0.49 1.44
CA ASN A 66 20.23 1.39 0.44
C ASN A 66 19.21 1.92 -0.61
N GLY A 67 17.92 1.59 -0.49
CA GLY A 67 16.87 2.01 -1.41
C GLY A 67 16.74 1.19 -2.70
N THR A 68 17.49 0.09 -2.87
CA THR A 68 17.23 -0.90 -3.94
C THR A 68 16.22 -1.94 -3.47
N ALA A 69 15.57 -2.68 -4.36
CA ALA A 69 14.70 -3.79 -3.94
C ALA A 69 15.55 -4.89 -3.27
N ASP A 70 15.20 -5.27 -2.03
CA ASP A 70 15.75 -6.45 -1.38
C ASP A 70 14.92 -7.66 -1.79
N VAL A 71 15.40 -8.36 -2.82
CA VAL A 71 14.74 -9.57 -3.30
C VAL A 71 14.98 -10.77 -2.39
N SER A 72 15.91 -10.70 -1.43
CA SER A 72 16.22 -11.84 -0.55
C SER A 72 15.06 -12.27 0.34
N MET A 73 14.09 -11.37 0.59
CA MET A 73 12.85 -11.66 1.32
C MET A 73 11.76 -12.29 0.44
N CYS A 74 11.99 -12.40 -0.87
CA CYS A 74 11.12 -13.07 -1.82
C CYS A 74 11.82 -14.23 -2.56
N GLY A 75 12.91 -14.77 -2.01
CA GLY A 75 13.69 -15.86 -2.62
C GLY A 75 14.93 -15.40 -3.40
N ASP A 76 15.79 -16.35 -3.77
CA ASP A 76 17.13 -16.11 -4.35
C ASP A 76 17.23 -16.39 -5.86
N GLY A 77 16.14 -16.81 -6.52
CA GLY A 77 16.12 -17.27 -7.92
C GLY A 77 16.03 -16.17 -8.98
N ASP A 78 15.55 -16.50 -10.18
CA ASP A 78 15.07 -15.57 -11.22
C ASP A 78 13.55 -15.76 -11.48
N SER A 79 12.89 -16.52 -10.61
CA SER A 79 11.49 -16.95 -10.68
C SER A 79 10.54 -16.01 -9.95
N ILE A 80 9.26 -16.02 -10.36
CA ILE A 80 8.15 -15.51 -9.57
C ILE A 80 7.94 -16.47 -8.39
N GLU A 81 8.06 -15.95 -7.17
CA GLU A 81 7.99 -16.71 -5.94
C GLU A 81 7.22 -15.91 -4.88
N GLY A 82 6.70 -16.60 -3.87
CA GLY A 82 6.00 -15.94 -2.78
C GLY A 82 6.08 -16.71 -1.48
N PHE A 83 6.18 -15.98 -0.38
CA PHE A 83 6.40 -16.54 0.94
C PHE A 83 5.54 -15.84 1.98
N THR A 84 5.08 -16.59 2.98
CA THR A 84 4.51 -16.04 4.21
C THR A 84 5.62 -15.44 5.10
N PRO A 85 5.28 -14.64 6.14
CA PRO A 85 6.29 -14.05 7.03
C PRO A 85 7.18 -15.05 7.77
N ASP A 86 6.74 -16.29 7.96
CA ASP A 86 7.51 -17.38 8.58
C ASP A 86 8.40 -18.16 7.58
N GLY A 87 8.41 -17.75 6.31
CA GLY A 87 9.21 -18.38 5.25
C GLY A 87 8.53 -19.58 4.57
N THR A 88 7.26 -19.86 4.85
CA THR A 88 6.51 -20.91 4.15
C THR A 88 6.21 -20.47 2.72
N ALA A 89 6.54 -21.31 1.74
CA ALA A 89 6.23 -21.03 0.34
C ALA A 89 4.71 -21.03 0.10
N LEU A 90 4.24 -20.02 -0.64
CA LEU A 90 2.86 -19.96 -1.12
C LEU A 90 2.64 -20.95 -2.27
N HIS A 91 1.39 -21.32 -2.50
CA HIS A 91 1.03 -22.14 -3.65
C HIS A 91 1.29 -21.39 -4.97
N PRO A 92 1.77 -22.08 -6.03
CA PRO A 92 2.05 -21.44 -7.32
C PRO A 92 0.88 -20.66 -7.92
N ASP A 93 -0.36 -21.16 -7.77
CA ASP A 93 -1.57 -20.46 -8.27
C ASP A 93 -1.78 -19.11 -7.57
N THR A 94 -1.58 -19.05 -6.26
CA THR A 94 -1.63 -17.81 -5.47
C THR A 94 -0.56 -16.83 -5.93
N VAL A 95 0.67 -17.32 -6.10
CA VAL A 95 1.80 -16.53 -6.57
C VAL A 95 1.53 -15.96 -7.96
N ALA A 96 1.07 -16.78 -8.89
CA ALA A 96 0.75 -16.36 -10.26
C ALA A 96 -0.37 -15.31 -10.29
N ALA A 97 -1.46 -15.54 -9.54
CA ALA A 97 -2.58 -14.62 -9.48
C ALA A 97 -2.15 -13.24 -8.94
N LEU A 98 -1.46 -13.21 -7.80
CA LEU A 98 -1.05 -11.96 -7.16
C LEU A 98 0.07 -11.24 -7.93
N ALA A 99 1.04 -11.96 -8.48
CA ALA A 99 2.09 -11.37 -9.31
C ALA A 99 1.52 -10.73 -10.58
N GLY A 100 0.55 -11.38 -11.23
CA GLY A 100 -0.15 -10.83 -12.39
C GLY A 100 -0.89 -9.54 -12.05
N LEU A 101 -1.60 -9.52 -10.91
CA LEU A 101 -2.31 -8.32 -10.45
C LEU A 101 -1.36 -7.19 -10.05
N LEU A 102 -0.25 -7.49 -9.37
CA LEU A 102 0.78 -6.50 -9.00
C LEU A 102 1.49 -5.89 -10.21
N SER A 103 1.67 -6.66 -11.27
CA SER A 103 2.26 -6.20 -12.54
C SER A 103 1.30 -5.30 -13.31
N ALA A 104 -0.02 -5.56 -13.20
CA ALA A 104 -1.07 -4.81 -13.88
C ALA A 104 -1.54 -3.57 -13.11
N ALA A 105 -1.25 -3.49 -11.81
CA ALA A 105 -1.64 -2.36 -10.97
C ALA A 105 -0.90 -1.07 -11.40
N ASP A 106 -1.62 0.05 -11.33
CA ASP A 106 -1.13 1.35 -11.78
C ASP A 106 0.14 1.78 -11.02
N GLY A 107 1.11 2.33 -11.77
CA GLY A 107 2.47 2.61 -11.32
C GLY A 107 2.69 4.02 -10.76
N ASP A 108 1.65 4.83 -10.67
CA ASP A 108 1.74 6.24 -10.27
C ASP A 108 2.44 6.46 -8.92
N ASN A 109 2.32 5.49 -8.01
CA ASN A 109 3.02 5.52 -6.73
C ASN A 109 4.10 4.42 -6.65
N ARG A 110 5.36 4.80 -6.89
CA ARG A 110 6.51 3.88 -6.79
C ARG A 110 6.75 3.29 -5.39
N HIS A 111 6.13 3.85 -4.35
CA HIS A 111 6.34 3.44 -2.96
C HIS A 111 5.23 2.54 -2.42
N MET A 112 4.11 2.42 -3.12
CA MET A 112 3.00 1.54 -2.74
C MET A 112 2.08 1.29 -3.92
N ARG A 113 1.50 0.10 -3.99
CA ARG A 113 0.46 -0.25 -4.96
C ARG A 113 -0.77 -0.75 -4.24
N ASP A 114 -1.92 -0.25 -4.64
CA ASP A 114 -3.21 -0.82 -4.25
C ASP A 114 -3.67 -1.75 -5.38
N VAL A 115 -3.98 -2.98 -5.01
CA VAL A 115 -4.30 -4.07 -5.94
C VAL A 115 -5.71 -4.57 -5.65
N ILE A 116 -6.58 -4.48 -6.65
CA ILE A 116 -7.95 -4.97 -6.56
C ILE A 116 -7.95 -6.45 -6.94
N PHE A 117 -8.39 -7.31 -6.03
CA PHE A 117 -8.63 -8.71 -6.33
C PHE A 117 -9.95 -8.84 -7.09
N PRO A 118 -9.99 -9.52 -8.25
CA PRO A 118 -11.19 -9.59 -9.08
C PRO A 118 -12.40 -10.17 -8.35
N SER A 119 -13.58 -9.64 -8.64
CA SER A 119 -14.85 -10.13 -8.07
C SER A 119 -15.38 -11.39 -8.76
N GLU A 120 -14.94 -11.71 -9.98
CA GLU A 120 -15.45 -12.86 -10.76
C GLU A 120 -14.36 -13.56 -11.60
N GLY A 121 -14.16 -14.87 -11.36
CA GLY A 121 -13.98 -15.95 -12.36
C GLY A 121 -12.93 -15.84 -13.47
N ASN A 122 -12.09 -14.82 -13.51
CA ASN A 122 -11.12 -14.54 -14.57
C ASN A 122 -9.83 -15.37 -14.48
N GLY A 123 -9.91 -16.59 -13.91
CA GLY A 123 -8.80 -17.53 -13.80
C GLY A 123 -7.74 -17.18 -12.73
N ASN A 124 -7.86 -16.02 -12.09
CA ASN A 124 -7.01 -15.62 -10.97
C ASN A 124 -7.70 -16.00 -9.65
N SER A 125 -7.45 -17.21 -9.19
CA SER A 125 -7.84 -17.63 -7.84
C SER A 125 -6.61 -17.99 -7.05
N CYS A 126 -6.47 -17.43 -5.85
CA CYS A 126 -5.52 -17.98 -4.89
C CYS A 126 -5.93 -19.40 -4.53
N HIS A 127 -4.93 -20.22 -4.21
CA HIS A 127 -5.17 -21.57 -3.75
C HIS A 127 -5.79 -21.55 -2.34
N ASP A 128 -6.66 -22.52 -2.04
CA ASP A 128 -7.41 -22.58 -0.78
C ASP A 128 -6.51 -22.60 0.47
N SER A 129 -5.30 -23.15 0.36
CA SER A 129 -4.31 -23.16 1.46
C SER A 129 -3.85 -21.77 1.88
N ASP A 130 -3.94 -20.78 0.99
CA ASP A 130 -3.31 -19.48 1.17
C ASP A 130 -4.34 -18.37 1.45
N LEU A 131 -5.64 -18.69 1.48
CA LEU A 131 -6.71 -17.69 1.67
C LEU A 131 -6.60 -16.94 3.01
N GLY A 132 -6.01 -17.58 4.02
CA GLY A 132 -5.76 -16.98 5.34
C GLY A 132 -4.38 -16.33 5.48
N ALA A 133 -3.53 -16.39 4.46
CA ALA A 133 -2.18 -15.84 4.54
C ALA A 133 -2.21 -14.30 4.55
N VAL A 134 -1.43 -13.70 5.44
CA VAL A 134 -1.27 -12.25 5.59
C VAL A 134 0.20 -11.88 5.64
N GLY A 135 0.52 -10.62 5.33
CA GLY A 135 1.90 -10.12 5.40
C GLY A 135 2.88 -10.76 4.41
N MET A 136 2.37 -11.54 3.46
CA MET A 136 3.17 -12.28 2.49
C MET A 136 4.00 -11.37 1.60
N THR A 137 5.07 -11.94 1.06
CA THR A 137 5.91 -11.31 0.04
C THR A 137 5.72 -12.01 -1.30
N ILE A 138 5.71 -11.25 -2.38
CA ILE A 138 5.58 -11.72 -3.77
C ILE A 138 6.69 -11.09 -4.60
N ARG A 139 7.44 -11.94 -5.31
CA ARG A 139 8.39 -11.51 -6.32
C ARG A 139 7.69 -11.35 -7.66
N VAL A 140 7.91 -10.22 -8.31
CA VAL A 140 7.39 -9.91 -9.64
C VAL A 140 8.57 -9.67 -10.57
N VAL A 141 8.55 -10.27 -11.76
CA VAL A 141 9.58 -10.04 -12.79
C VAL A 141 8.97 -9.12 -13.85
N ASN A 142 9.52 -7.91 -13.99
CA ASN A 142 9.06 -6.95 -14.99
C ASN A 142 9.91 -7.06 -16.27
N ASP A 143 9.31 -7.53 -17.36
CA ASP A 143 9.98 -7.71 -18.66
C ASP A 143 10.51 -6.38 -19.24
N ALA A 144 9.91 -5.24 -18.87
CA ALA A 144 10.25 -3.93 -19.41
C ALA A 144 11.59 -3.35 -18.91
N ALA A 145 12.12 -3.85 -17.79
CA ALA A 145 13.34 -3.35 -17.17
C ALA A 145 14.35 -4.49 -16.99
N ALA A 146 14.85 -5.08 -18.09
CA ALA A 146 15.99 -5.99 -18.11
C ALA A 146 16.00 -7.05 -16.96
N ASN A 147 14.89 -7.77 -16.78
CA ASN A 147 14.74 -8.81 -15.74
C ASN A 147 14.95 -8.33 -14.29
N ALA A 148 14.78 -7.04 -14.00
CA ALA A 148 14.82 -6.55 -12.63
C ALA A 148 13.58 -7.05 -11.88
N ALA A 149 13.79 -8.04 -11.02
CA ALA A 149 12.73 -8.51 -10.15
C ALA A 149 12.46 -7.52 -9.02
N GLU A 150 11.19 -7.26 -8.74
CA GLU A 150 10.72 -6.46 -7.62
C GLU A 150 10.12 -7.38 -6.57
N CYS A 151 10.46 -7.16 -5.31
CA CYS A 151 9.86 -7.86 -4.18
C CYS A 151 8.81 -6.94 -3.54
N TRP A 152 7.59 -7.43 -3.41
CA TRP A 152 6.45 -6.68 -2.88
C TRP A 152 5.96 -7.35 -1.61
N ARG A 153 5.69 -6.57 -0.56
CA ARG A 153 5.13 -7.06 0.69
C ARG A 153 3.71 -6.54 0.88
N HIS A 154 2.81 -7.45 1.19
CA HIS A 154 1.45 -7.14 1.60
C HIS A 154 1.44 -6.48 2.97
N VAL A 155 0.77 -5.34 3.08
CA VAL A 155 0.68 -4.54 4.31
C VAL A 155 -0.78 -4.18 4.61
N HIS A 156 -1.01 -3.62 5.80
CA HIS A 156 -2.33 -3.12 6.18
C HIS A 156 -2.87 -2.12 5.12
N PRO A 157 -4.19 -2.14 4.81
CA PRO A 157 -4.79 -1.19 3.87
C PRO A 157 -4.57 0.29 4.21
N ASP A 158 -4.40 0.61 5.50
CA ASP A 158 -4.10 1.97 5.95
C ASP A 158 -2.60 2.32 6.00
N HIS A 159 -1.70 1.42 5.61
CA HIS A 159 -0.27 1.70 5.60
C HIS A 159 0.03 2.87 4.65
N LEU A 160 0.66 3.93 5.17
CA LEU A 160 0.91 5.21 4.50
C LEU A 160 -0.34 6.00 4.08
N SER A 161 -1.54 5.60 4.52
CA SER A 161 -2.72 6.46 4.42
C SER A 161 -2.53 7.71 5.29
N VAL A 162 -2.95 8.86 4.76
CA VAL A 162 -2.84 10.17 5.42
C VAL A 162 -4.21 10.61 5.93
N TYR A 163 -4.27 11.03 7.19
CA TYR A 163 -5.51 11.47 7.84
C TYR A 163 -5.37 12.89 8.40
N ASP A 164 -6.44 13.69 8.27
CA ASP A 164 -6.59 14.95 8.99
C ASP A 164 -6.87 14.67 10.48
N PHE A 165 -5.95 15.11 11.32
CA PHE A 165 -5.97 14.94 12.77
C PHE A 165 -6.21 16.26 13.52
N THR A 166 -6.59 17.32 12.80
CA THR A 166 -6.83 18.66 13.37
C THR A 166 -7.93 18.67 14.42
N TYR A 167 -8.94 17.82 14.27
CA TYR A 167 -9.97 17.68 15.30
C TYR A 167 -9.36 17.16 16.61
N TRP A 168 -8.53 16.11 16.51
CA TRP A 168 -7.91 15.44 17.64
C TRP A 168 -6.87 16.30 18.37
N SER A 169 -6.33 17.36 17.75
CA SER A 169 -5.41 18.29 18.41
C SER A 169 -6.11 19.31 19.34
N ARG A 170 -7.45 19.30 19.42
CA ARG A 170 -8.20 20.21 20.30
C ARG A 170 -8.13 19.77 21.77
N PRO A 171 -8.21 20.70 22.74
CA PRO A 171 -8.05 20.40 24.17
C PRO A 171 -8.90 19.22 24.68
N ASP A 172 -10.16 19.11 24.22
CA ASP A 172 -11.12 18.11 24.73
C ASP A 172 -11.44 16.99 23.72
N ALA A 173 -10.69 16.88 22.62
CA ALA A 173 -11.00 15.93 21.54
C ALA A 173 -10.25 14.60 21.63
N HIS A 174 -9.03 14.60 22.20
CA HIS A 174 -8.23 13.39 22.39
C HIS A 174 -8.40 12.86 23.83
N PRO A 175 -8.81 11.61 24.06
CA PRO A 175 -9.02 11.05 25.41
C PRO A 175 -7.78 11.05 26.31
N GLY A 176 -6.59 11.18 25.72
CA GLY A 176 -5.31 11.30 26.44
C GLY A 176 -4.91 12.72 26.85
N ASN A 177 -5.72 13.75 26.57
CA ASN A 177 -5.53 15.12 27.07
C ASN A 177 -6.34 15.41 28.35
N ALA A 178 -6.95 14.37 28.94
CA ALA A 178 -7.64 14.45 30.23
C ALA A 178 -6.67 14.52 31.42
#